data_AF-A0A1L5KMY9-F1
#
_entry.id   AF-A0A1L5KMY9-F1
#
_cell.length_a   1.000
_cell.length_b   1.000
_cell.length_c   1.000
_cell.angle_alpha   90.00
_cell.angle_beta   90.00
_cell.angle_gamma   90.00
#
_symmetry.space_group_name_H-M   'P 1'
#
loop_
_entity.id
_entity.type
_entity.pdbx_description
1 polymer ?
#
loop_
_entity_poly.entity_id
_entity_poly.type
_entity_poly.pdbx_seq_one_letter_code
_entity_poly.pdbx_strand_id
1 'polypeptide(L)'
;QGIITRLQKTPGEHIENNGIIYDILPFPEMNISIITWASTKMLQKGWHRQVFIWLPLGLVIGLLAAMFVLRILRRIQSPHHRLQDAIENRDICVHYQPIVSLANGKIVGAEALARWPQTDGSWLSPDSFIPLAQQTGLSEPLTLLIIRSVFEDMGDWLRQHSQQHISINLESTVLTSEKIPQLLREMINHYQVNPRQI
;
A
#
# COMPACT_ATOMS: atom_id res chain seq x y z
N GLN A 1 -32.90 -22.47 60.60
CA GLN A 1 -32.12 -23.49 61.35
C GLN A 1 -31.32 -24.45 60.45
N GLY A 2 -30.90 -24.06 59.23
CA GLY A 2 -30.32 -25.02 58.26
C GLY A 2 -28.84 -24.87 57.90
N ILE A 3 -28.19 -23.74 58.25
CA ILE A 3 -26.81 -23.44 57.79
C ILE A 3 -25.80 -23.75 58.90
N ILE A 4 -26.03 -23.26 60.12
CA ILE A 4 -25.14 -23.48 61.28
C ILE A 4 -24.98 -24.99 61.59
N THR A 5 -26.04 -25.78 61.43
CA THR A 5 -26.02 -27.23 61.68
C THR A 5 -25.30 -28.04 60.58
N ARG A 6 -25.28 -27.54 59.33
CA ARG A 6 -24.46 -28.15 58.25
C ARG A 6 -22.99 -27.78 58.40
N LEU A 7 -22.72 -26.54 58.81
CA LEU A 7 -21.39 -25.99 59.05
C LEU A 7 -20.60 -26.70 60.17
N GLN A 8 -21.28 -27.36 61.12
CA GLN A 8 -20.62 -28.17 62.16
C GLN A 8 -20.24 -29.60 61.73
N LYS A 9 -20.77 -30.12 60.62
CA LYS A 9 -20.58 -31.52 60.22
C LYS A 9 -19.34 -31.77 59.35
N THR A 10 -18.83 -30.76 58.67
CA THR A 10 -17.67 -30.90 57.76
C THR A 10 -16.72 -29.72 57.94
N PRO A 11 -15.73 -29.82 58.84
CA PRO A 11 -14.73 -28.77 59.01
C PRO A 11 -13.83 -28.71 57.77
N GLY A 12 -13.70 -27.51 57.17
CA GLY A 12 -12.94 -27.27 55.95
C GLY A 12 -13.73 -27.31 54.64
N GLU A 13 -15.06 -27.40 54.69
CA GLU A 13 -15.92 -27.40 53.51
C GLU A 13 -16.48 -25.99 53.25
N HIS A 14 -16.17 -25.42 52.07
CA HIS A 14 -16.67 -24.11 51.67
C HIS A 14 -18.17 -24.18 51.36
N ILE A 15 -18.98 -23.39 52.07
CA ILE A 15 -20.43 -23.34 51.82
C ILE A 15 -20.78 -22.02 51.13
N GLU A 16 -21.25 -22.11 49.90
CA GLU A 16 -21.79 -20.97 49.16
C GLU A 16 -23.31 -20.88 49.34
N ASN A 17 -23.80 -19.72 49.78
CA ASN A 17 -25.24 -19.46 49.82
C ASN A 17 -25.53 -17.99 49.48
N ASN A 18 -26.46 -17.76 48.55
CA ASN A 18 -26.91 -16.42 48.12
C ASN A 18 -25.77 -15.46 47.69
N GLY A 19 -24.67 -15.99 47.16
CA GLY A 19 -23.50 -15.20 46.72
C GLY A 19 -22.64 -14.70 47.88
N ILE A 20 -22.67 -15.40 49.01
CA ILE A 20 -21.73 -15.24 50.12
C ILE A 20 -21.10 -16.61 50.37
N ILE A 21 -19.77 -16.66 50.34
CA ILE A 21 -18.99 -17.83 50.72
C ILE A 21 -18.71 -17.72 52.21
N TYR A 22 -19.02 -18.79 52.94
CA TYR A 22 -18.70 -18.93 54.34
C TYR A 22 -17.55 -19.92 54.48
N ASP A 23 -16.54 -19.55 55.26
CA ASP A 23 -15.43 -20.44 55.61
C ASP A 23 -15.30 -20.52 57.13
N ILE A 24 -15.01 -21.72 57.64
CA ILE A 24 -14.92 -21.98 59.07
C ILE A 24 -13.61 -22.66 59.40
N LEU A 25 -12.87 -22.00 60.30
CA LEU A 25 -11.67 -22.57 60.89
C LEU A 25 -11.98 -22.93 62.36
N PRO A 26 -12.08 -24.23 62.71
CA PRO A 26 -12.29 -24.65 64.08
C PRO A 26 -10.97 -24.58 64.87
N PHE A 27 -11.03 -24.09 66.11
CA PHE A 27 -9.93 -24.12 67.08
C PHE A 27 -10.32 -25.02 68.26
N PRO A 28 -10.14 -26.35 68.13
CA PRO A 28 -10.64 -27.33 69.10
C PRO A 28 -10.05 -27.14 70.51
N GLU A 29 -8.82 -26.62 70.62
CA GLU A 29 -8.14 -26.36 71.90
C GLU A 29 -8.84 -25.29 72.75
N MET A 30 -9.52 -24.32 72.11
CA MET A 30 -10.23 -23.24 72.81
C MET A 30 -11.74 -23.42 72.78
N ASN A 31 -12.24 -24.50 72.17
CA ASN A 31 -13.67 -24.74 71.91
C ASN A 31 -14.37 -23.55 71.20
N ILE A 32 -13.64 -22.84 70.33
CA ILE A 32 -14.12 -21.70 69.55
C ILE A 32 -14.02 -22.06 68.05
N SER A 33 -14.95 -21.54 67.24
CA SER A 33 -14.84 -21.60 65.77
C SER A 33 -14.96 -20.20 65.20
N ILE A 34 -14.05 -19.84 64.30
CA ILE A 34 -14.10 -18.55 63.59
C ILE A 34 -14.82 -18.77 62.28
N ILE A 35 -15.86 -17.96 62.04
CA ILE A 35 -16.63 -17.95 60.80
C ILE A 35 -16.25 -16.68 60.04
N THR A 36 -15.69 -16.82 58.86
CA THR A 36 -15.48 -15.71 57.93
C THR A 36 -16.49 -15.79 56.80
N TRP A 37 -16.87 -14.63 56.25
CA TRP A 37 -17.76 -14.58 55.10
C TRP A 37 -17.26 -13.55 54.09
N ALA A 38 -17.36 -13.89 52.81
CA ALA A 38 -17.00 -13.00 51.70
C ALA A 38 -18.12 -12.97 50.65
N SER A 39 -18.51 -11.78 50.21
CA SER A 39 -19.54 -11.60 49.20
C SER A 39 -18.97 -11.78 47.79
N THR A 40 -19.46 -12.75 47.04
CA THR A 40 -19.10 -12.97 45.63
C THR A 40 -19.88 -12.05 44.68
N LYS A 41 -20.94 -11.39 45.16
CA LYS A 41 -21.76 -10.46 44.36
C LYS A 41 -20.99 -9.26 43.82
N MET A 42 -19.90 -8.83 44.44
CA MET A 42 -19.04 -7.77 43.90
C MET A 42 -18.19 -8.23 42.72
N LEU A 43 -17.78 -9.49 42.67
CA LEU A 43 -17.04 -10.05 41.53
C LEU A 43 -17.91 -10.18 40.27
N GLN A 44 -19.21 -10.46 40.43
CA GLN A 44 -20.08 -10.75 39.29
C GLN A 44 -20.72 -9.50 38.65
N LYS A 45 -20.71 -8.34 39.32
CA LYS A 45 -21.57 -7.19 38.94
C LYS A 45 -21.00 -6.15 37.97
N GLY A 46 -19.79 -6.31 37.45
CA GLY A 46 -19.18 -5.28 36.59
C GLY A 46 -18.72 -5.74 35.20
N TRP A 47 -18.42 -7.03 35.05
CA TRP A 47 -17.66 -7.52 33.91
C TRP A 47 -18.44 -7.44 32.59
N HIS A 48 -19.73 -7.78 32.59
CA HIS A 48 -20.57 -7.67 31.38
C HIS A 48 -20.61 -6.24 30.81
N ARG A 49 -20.73 -5.23 31.68
CA ARG A 49 -20.78 -3.82 31.24
C ARG A 49 -19.44 -3.37 30.65
N GLN A 50 -18.33 -3.84 31.22
CA GLN A 50 -17.01 -3.59 30.66
C GLN A 50 -16.85 -4.29 29.32
N VAL A 51 -17.28 -5.54 29.18
CA VAL A 51 -17.25 -6.30 27.92
C VAL A 51 -18.01 -5.56 26.80
N PHE A 52 -19.19 -5.01 27.09
CA PHE A 52 -19.95 -4.21 26.10
C PHE A 52 -19.23 -2.93 25.65
N ILE A 53 -18.34 -2.36 26.46
CA ILE A 53 -17.56 -1.16 26.10
C ILE A 53 -16.28 -1.56 25.35
N TRP A 54 -15.57 -2.59 25.81
CA TRP A 54 -14.27 -2.98 25.28
C TRP A 54 -14.37 -3.79 23.97
N LEU A 55 -15.43 -4.56 23.76
CA LEU A 55 -15.64 -5.31 22.50
C LEU A 55 -15.70 -4.41 21.26
N PRO A 56 -16.60 -3.41 21.17
CA PRO A 56 -16.67 -2.56 20.00
C PRO A 56 -15.42 -1.72 19.85
N LEU A 57 -14.82 -1.26 20.96
CA LEU A 57 -13.58 -0.48 20.92
C LEU A 57 -12.41 -1.30 20.36
N GLY A 58 -12.25 -2.55 20.81
CA GLY A 58 -11.24 -3.47 20.28
C GLY A 58 -11.47 -3.79 18.81
N LEU A 59 -12.71 -3.96 18.39
CA LEU A 59 -13.06 -4.20 16.98
C LEU A 59 -12.72 -2.98 16.12
N VAL A 60 -13.04 -1.77 16.55
CA VAL A 60 -12.70 -0.52 15.85
C VAL A 60 -11.18 -0.35 15.76
N ILE A 61 -10.45 -0.53 16.86
CA ILE A 61 -8.97 -0.43 16.86
C ILE A 61 -8.36 -1.49 15.95
N GLY A 62 -8.88 -2.72 15.99
CA GLY A 62 -8.43 -3.81 15.12
C GLY A 62 -8.66 -3.52 13.64
N LEU A 63 -9.83 -2.99 13.28
CA LEU A 63 -10.12 -2.55 11.90
C LEU A 63 -9.22 -1.39 11.46
N LEU A 64 -8.98 -0.40 12.33
CA LEU A 64 -8.09 0.71 12.03
C LEU A 64 -6.63 0.24 11.87
N ALA A 65 -6.15 -0.64 12.74
CA ALA A 65 -4.82 -1.23 12.64
C ALA A 65 -4.68 -2.08 11.37
N ALA A 66 -5.67 -2.91 11.06
CA ALA A 66 -5.69 -3.70 9.82
C ALA A 66 -5.70 -2.79 8.58
N MET A 67 -6.53 -1.74 8.57
CA MET A 67 -6.56 -0.75 7.49
C MET A 67 -5.20 -0.06 7.34
N PHE A 68 -4.57 0.32 8.45
CA PHE A 68 -3.25 0.96 8.48
C PHE A 68 -2.14 0.03 7.96
N VAL A 69 -2.12 -1.22 8.42
CA VAL A 69 -1.18 -2.25 7.96
C VAL A 69 -1.38 -2.54 6.47
N LEU A 70 -2.62 -2.72 6.01
CA LEU A 70 -2.90 -2.92 4.58
C LEU A 70 -2.48 -1.72 3.74
N ARG A 71 -2.66 -0.49 4.24
CA ARG A 71 -2.21 0.74 3.58
C ARG A 71 -0.68 0.80 3.50
N ILE A 72 0.03 0.39 4.55
CA ILE A 72 1.49 0.29 4.57
C ILE A 72 1.99 -0.80 3.63
N LEU A 73 1.42 -2.01 3.68
CA LEU A 73 1.84 -3.13 2.82
C LEU A 73 1.63 -2.81 1.33
N ARG A 74 0.52 -2.14 0.97
CA ARG A 74 0.32 -1.61 -0.40
C ARG A 74 1.36 -0.57 -0.80
N ARG A 75 1.87 0.21 0.15
CA ARG A 75 2.92 1.23 -0.06
C ARG A 75 4.34 0.63 -0.09
N ILE A 76 4.55 -0.53 0.53
CA ILE A 76 5.83 -1.23 0.67
C ILE A 76 6.14 -2.18 -0.49
N GLN A 77 5.20 -2.45 -1.41
CA GLN A 77 5.59 -3.10 -2.69
C GLN A 77 6.81 -2.35 -3.25
N SER A 78 7.92 -3.08 -3.41
CA SER A 78 9.22 -2.49 -3.77
C SER A 78 9.01 -1.53 -4.94
N PRO A 79 9.26 -0.22 -4.76
CA PRO A 79 9.03 0.77 -5.81
C PRO A 79 9.73 0.37 -7.12
N HIS A 80 10.89 -0.27 -7.00
CA HIS A 80 11.60 -0.92 -8.10
C HIS A 80 10.72 -1.93 -8.85
N HIS A 81 10.20 -2.96 -8.17
CA HIS A 81 9.40 -3.99 -8.83
C HIS A 81 8.14 -3.40 -9.46
N ARG A 82 7.48 -2.44 -8.79
CA ARG A 82 6.31 -1.77 -9.37
C ARG A 82 6.65 -1.04 -10.68
N LEU A 83 7.78 -0.34 -10.72
CA LEU A 83 8.21 0.37 -11.94
C LEU A 83 8.66 -0.61 -13.01
N GLN A 84 9.38 -1.66 -12.65
CA GLN A 84 9.79 -2.71 -13.57
C GLN A 84 8.56 -3.40 -14.19
N ASP A 85 7.60 -3.83 -13.36
CA ASP A 85 6.36 -4.45 -13.82
C ASP A 85 5.59 -3.50 -14.76
N ALA A 86 5.50 -2.21 -14.43
CA ALA A 86 4.84 -1.23 -15.28
C ALA A 86 5.55 -1.02 -16.63
N ILE A 87 6.88 -1.11 -16.66
CA ILE A 87 7.65 -1.05 -17.92
C ILE A 87 7.42 -2.32 -18.74
N GLU A 88 7.48 -3.49 -18.11
CA GLU A 88 7.31 -4.79 -18.77
C GLU A 88 5.89 -4.97 -19.32
N ASN A 89 4.88 -4.55 -18.56
CA ASN A 89 3.46 -4.61 -18.97
C ASN A 89 3.04 -3.47 -19.91
N ARG A 90 3.93 -2.51 -20.21
CA ARG A 90 3.63 -1.29 -20.98
C ARG A 90 2.50 -0.44 -20.38
N ASP A 91 2.44 -0.36 -19.06
CA ASP A 91 1.46 0.48 -18.35
C ASP A 91 1.80 1.98 -18.46
N ILE A 92 3.06 2.32 -18.74
CA ILE A 92 3.52 3.69 -18.94
C ILE A 92 3.23 4.11 -20.39
N CYS A 93 2.45 5.17 -20.56
CA CYS A 93 2.11 5.72 -21.87
C CYS A 93 2.85 7.04 -22.15
N VAL A 94 2.74 7.52 -23.39
CA VAL A 94 3.37 8.76 -23.85
C VAL A 94 2.29 9.79 -24.19
N HIS A 95 2.41 11.00 -23.66
CA HIS A 95 1.62 12.15 -24.06
C HIS A 95 2.50 13.11 -24.88
N TYR A 96 1.89 13.79 -25.85
CA TYR A 96 2.61 14.67 -26.78
C TYR A 96 2.26 16.13 -26.51
N GLN A 97 3.25 16.93 -26.09
CA GLN A 97 3.10 18.36 -25.87
C GLN A 97 3.51 19.15 -27.12
N PRO A 98 2.61 19.90 -27.79
CA PRO A 98 2.95 20.60 -29.03
C PRO A 98 4.06 21.64 -28.87
N ILE A 99 5.00 21.65 -29.82
CA ILE A 99 6.04 22.66 -29.96
C ILE A 99 5.62 23.63 -31.07
N VAL A 100 5.51 24.92 -30.75
CA VAL A 100 5.02 25.96 -31.66
C VAL A 100 6.15 26.89 -32.07
N SER A 101 6.31 27.11 -33.38
CA SER A 101 7.24 28.10 -33.91
C SER A 101 6.76 29.52 -33.60
N LEU A 102 7.59 30.29 -32.91
CA LEU A 102 7.29 31.69 -32.58
C LEU A 102 7.23 32.59 -33.82
N ALA A 103 7.91 32.21 -34.91
CA ALA A 103 7.97 33.04 -36.12
C ALA A 103 6.66 33.05 -36.91
N ASN A 104 5.90 31.95 -36.89
CA ASN A 104 4.70 31.78 -37.71
C ASN A 104 3.49 31.15 -37.00
N GLY A 105 3.61 30.83 -35.71
CA GLY A 105 2.55 30.24 -34.89
C GLY A 105 2.18 28.80 -35.27
N LYS A 106 2.95 28.14 -36.14
CA LYS A 106 2.65 26.77 -36.57
C LYS A 106 3.25 25.76 -35.61
N ILE A 107 2.55 24.65 -35.41
CA ILE A 107 3.11 23.47 -34.74
C ILE A 107 4.23 22.91 -35.62
N VAL A 108 5.41 22.74 -35.04
CA VAL A 108 6.61 22.20 -35.72
C VAL A 108 7.00 20.82 -35.21
N GLY A 109 6.41 20.39 -34.09
CA GLY A 109 6.65 19.08 -33.50
C GLY A 109 5.91 18.92 -32.19
N ALA A 110 6.29 17.89 -31.44
CA ALA A 110 5.83 17.69 -30.07
C ALA A 110 6.92 17.07 -29.20
N GLU A 111 6.87 17.36 -27.91
CA GLU A 111 7.69 16.68 -26.91
C GLU A 111 6.95 15.45 -26.38
N ALA A 112 7.63 14.29 -26.41
CA ALA A 112 7.13 13.04 -25.87
C ALA A 112 7.37 12.99 -24.36
N LEU A 113 6.29 12.95 -23.58
CA LEU A 113 6.31 12.98 -22.13
C LEU A 113 5.69 11.70 -21.55
N ALA A 114 6.48 10.95 -20.79
CA ALA A 114 6.01 9.74 -20.12
C ALA A 114 4.92 10.06 -19.08
N ARG A 115 3.90 9.21 -19.01
CA ARG A 115 2.77 9.30 -18.07
C ARG A 115 2.48 7.91 -17.54
N TRP A 116 2.38 7.79 -16.22
CA TRP A 116 2.08 6.51 -15.58
C TRP A 116 0.71 6.55 -14.91
N PRO A 117 -0.35 6.03 -15.55
CA PRO A 117 -1.69 5.97 -14.98
C PRO A 117 -1.69 5.04 -13.77
N GLN A 118 -2.48 5.41 -12.76
CA GLN A 118 -2.72 4.61 -11.57
C GLN A 118 -4.13 4.03 -11.61
N THR A 119 -4.35 2.96 -10.84
CA THR A 119 -5.63 2.24 -10.81
C THR A 119 -6.80 3.05 -10.23
N ASP A 120 -6.50 4.14 -9.51
CA ASP A 120 -7.48 5.09 -8.97
C ASP A 120 -7.86 6.19 -9.98
N GLY A 121 -7.33 6.14 -11.21
CA GLY A 121 -7.54 7.13 -12.25
C GLY A 121 -6.64 8.37 -12.16
N SER A 122 -5.75 8.43 -11.15
CA SER A 122 -4.73 9.47 -11.07
C SER A 122 -3.52 9.14 -11.95
N TRP A 123 -2.61 10.10 -12.10
CA TRP A 123 -1.35 9.94 -12.81
C TRP A 123 -0.20 10.09 -11.83
N LEU A 124 0.75 9.17 -11.84
CA LEU A 124 1.98 9.32 -11.10
C LEU A 124 2.87 10.33 -11.83
N SER A 125 3.32 11.36 -11.11
CA SER A 125 4.16 12.41 -11.69
C SER A 125 5.49 11.83 -12.20
N PRO A 126 5.97 12.26 -13.39
CA PRO A 126 7.34 11.99 -13.85
C PRO A 126 8.40 12.31 -12.80
N ASP A 127 8.21 13.38 -12.03
CA ASP A 127 9.12 13.78 -10.95
C ASP A 127 9.25 12.74 -9.83
N SER A 128 8.30 11.80 -9.74
CA SER A 128 8.32 10.72 -8.76
C SER A 128 8.97 9.44 -9.31
N PHE A 129 8.65 9.04 -10.54
CA PHE A 129 9.12 7.77 -11.08
C PHE A 129 10.41 7.87 -11.91
N ILE A 130 10.76 9.04 -12.44
CA ILE A 130 12.05 9.24 -13.14
C ILE A 130 13.23 9.10 -12.16
N PRO A 131 13.25 9.78 -10.99
CA PRO A 131 14.34 9.58 -10.03
C PRO A 131 14.40 8.16 -9.49
N LEU A 132 13.25 7.49 -9.41
CA LEU A 132 13.20 6.08 -9.05
C LEU A 132 13.89 5.23 -10.12
N ALA A 133 13.54 5.42 -11.40
CA ALA A 133 14.17 4.71 -12.52
C ALA A 133 15.70 4.86 -12.51
N GLN A 134 16.18 6.07 -12.18
CA GLN A 134 17.60 6.38 -12.05
C GLN A 134 18.29 5.58 -10.94
N GLN A 135 17.71 5.64 -9.73
CA GLN A 135 18.27 4.96 -8.56
C GLN A 135 18.22 3.44 -8.69
N THR A 136 17.27 2.91 -9.46
CA THR A 136 17.07 1.48 -9.66
C THR A 136 17.72 0.92 -10.93
N GLY A 137 18.36 1.75 -11.76
CA GLY A 137 18.93 1.33 -13.03
C GLY A 137 17.89 0.95 -14.10
N LEU A 138 16.65 1.43 -13.98
CA LEU A 138 15.56 1.19 -14.92
C LEU A 138 15.43 2.30 -15.99
N SER A 139 16.31 3.30 -16.01
CA SER A 139 16.29 4.37 -17.01
C SER A 139 16.40 3.87 -18.45
N GLU A 140 17.28 2.90 -18.75
CA GLU A 140 17.40 2.32 -20.10
C GLU A 140 16.11 1.58 -20.51
N PRO A 141 15.60 0.59 -19.74
CA PRO A 141 14.32 -0.06 -20.04
C PRO A 141 13.16 0.92 -20.27
N LEU A 142 13.02 1.93 -19.41
CA LEU A 142 12.00 2.96 -19.54
C LEU A 142 12.15 3.75 -20.84
N THR A 143 13.37 4.14 -21.18
CA THR A 143 13.66 4.89 -22.41
C THR A 143 13.36 4.06 -23.65
N LEU A 144 13.74 2.77 -23.66
CA LEU A 144 13.44 1.85 -24.75
C LEU A 144 11.92 1.68 -24.93
N LEU A 145 11.15 1.61 -23.84
CA LEU A 145 9.69 1.59 -23.89
C LEU A 145 9.15 2.88 -24.54
N ILE A 146 9.59 4.05 -24.07
CA ILE A 146 9.14 5.35 -24.60
C ILE A 146 9.44 5.46 -26.09
N ILE A 147 10.64 5.08 -26.54
CA ILE A 147 11.00 5.09 -27.97
C ILE A 147 10.04 4.20 -28.76
N ARG A 148 9.77 2.98 -28.29
CA ARG A 148 8.82 2.07 -28.97
C ARG A 148 7.44 2.71 -29.09
N SER A 149 6.91 3.23 -27.98
CA SER A 149 5.61 3.89 -27.96
C SER A 149 5.54 5.08 -28.91
N VAL A 150 6.58 5.92 -28.97
CA VAL A 150 6.61 7.08 -29.90
C VAL A 150 6.46 6.66 -31.35
N PHE A 151 7.18 5.64 -31.78
CA PHE A 151 7.07 5.16 -33.15
C PHE A 151 5.78 4.38 -33.40
N GLU A 152 5.29 3.61 -32.43
CA GLU A 152 3.99 2.93 -32.51
C GLU A 152 2.83 3.94 -32.65
N ASP A 153 2.87 5.04 -31.89
CA ASP A 153 1.85 6.08 -31.91
C ASP A 153 1.95 6.97 -33.15
N MET A 154 3.16 7.44 -33.48
CA MET A 154 3.38 8.57 -34.40
C MET A 154 4.15 8.20 -35.68
N GLY A 155 4.67 6.99 -35.81
CA GLY A 155 5.56 6.61 -36.92
C GLY A 155 4.92 6.82 -38.30
N ASP A 156 3.69 6.35 -38.50
CA ASP A 156 2.96 6.53 -39.76
C ASP A 156 2.60 8.00 -40.03
N TRP A 157 2.33 8.77 -38.97
CA TRP A 157 2.01 10.20 -39.08
C TRP A 157 3.25 11.00 -39.45
N LEU A 158 4.40 10.73 -38.82
CA LEU A 158 5.68 11.36 -39.11
C LEU A 158 6.14 11.09 -40.53
N ARG A 159 5.96 9.86 -41.03
CA ARG A 159 6.25 9.52 -42.43
C ARG A 159 5.51 10.44 -43.42
N GLN A 160 4.25 10.78 -43.11
CA GLN A 160 3.42 11.65 -43.95
C GLN A 160 3.74 13.14 -43.75
N HIS A 161 4.27 13.51 -42.57
CA HIS A 161 4.53 14.90 -42.18
C HIS A 161 6.02 15.13 -41.92
N SER A 162 6.82 15.09 -42.99
CA SER A 162 8.30 15.20 -42.94
C SER A 162 8.85 16.48 -42.27
N GLN A 163 8.01 17.51 -42.10
CA GLN A 163 8.37 18.78 -41.45
C GLN A 163 8.12 18.77 -39.93
N GLN A 164 7.48 17.72 -39.41
CA GLN A 164 7.16 17.58 -37.99
C GLN A 164 8.17 16.65 -37.33
N HIS A 165 8.49 16.91 -36.06
CA HIS A 165 9.41 16.10 -35.27
C HIS A 165 8.83 15.76 -33.90
N ILE A 166 9.27 14.66 -33.31
CA ILE A 166 8.99 14.30 -31.91
C ILE A 166 10.29 14.32 -31.12
N SER A 167 10.36 15.15 -30.10
CA SER A 167 11.51 15.19 -29.19
C SER A 167 11.33 14.19 -28.06
N ILE A 168 12.35 13.35 -27.82
CA ILE A 168 12.37 12.39 -26.71
C ILE A 168 13.45 12.81 -25.72
N ASN A 169 13.08 12.98 -24.45
CA ASN A 169 14.04 13.30 -23.40
C ASN A 169 14.87 12.06 -23.04
N LEU A 170 16.19 12.21 -23.10
CA LEU A 170 17.15 11.17 -22.73
C LEU A 170 17.94 11.60 -21.51
N GLU A 171 18.10 10.67 -20.58
CA GLU A 171 18.97 10.88 -19.43
C GLU A 171 20.44 10.67 -19.81
N SER A 172 21.36 11.36 -19.12
CA SER A 172 22.80 11.21 -19.36
C SER A 172 23.31 9.78 -19.17
N THR A 173 22.75 9.04 -18.21
CA THR A 173 23.14 7.66 -17.90
C THR A 173 22.83 6.67 -19.04
N VAL A 174 21.86 6.98 -19.89
CA VAL A 174 21.50 6.10 -21.02
C VAL A 174 22.23 6.45 -22.32
N LEU A 175 22.99 7.56 -22.36
CA LEU A 175 23.73 7.97 -23.56
C LEU A 175 24.85 6.98 -23.95
N THR A 176 25.33 6.18 -23.00
CA THR A 176 26.33 5.12 -23.25
C THR A 176 25.69 3.80 -23.67
N SER A 177 24.35 3.72 -23.76
CA SER A 177 23.65 2.51 -24.18
C SER A 177 23.86 2.24 -25.66
N GLU A 178 24.30 1.03 -26.00
CA GLU A 178 24.36 0.56 -27.39
C GLU A 178 22.97 0.20 -27.94
N LYS A 179 22.02 -0.13 -27.05
CA LYS A 179 20.68 -0.60 -27.42
C LYS A 179 19.80 0.52 -27.96
N ILE A 180 19.93 1.75 -27.42
CA ILE A 180 19.12 2.88 -27.84
C ILE A 180 19.37 3.26 -29.31
N PRO A 181 20.62 3.51 -29.76
CA PRO A 181 20.90 3.78 -31.17
C PRO A 181 20.49 2.65 -32.10
N GLN A 182 20.65 1.39 -31.66
CA GLN A 182 20.20 0.23 -32.42
C GLN A 182 18.67 0.24 -32.61
N LEU A 183 17.92 0.41 -31.52
CA LEU A 183 16.47 0.48 -31.55
C LEU A 183 15.98 1.65 -32.42
N LEU A 184 16.56 2.84 -32.27
CA LEU A 184 16.21 3.99 -33.11
C LEU A 184 16.40 3.68 -34.59
N ARG A 185 17.52 3.05 -34.97
CA ARG A 185 17.78 2.66 -36.36
C ARG A 185 16.76 1.65 -36.88
N GLU A 186 16.43 0.65 -36.07
CA GLU A 186 15.42 -0.35 -36.39
C GLU A 186 14.05 0.30 -36.62
N MET A 187 13.60 1.17 -35.71
CA MET A 187 12.31 1.83 -35.77
C MET A 187 12.22 2.86 -36.91
N ILE A 188 13.27 3.66 -37.12
CA ILE A 188 13.36 4.60 -38.26
C ILE A 188 13.21 3.84 -39.59
N ASN A 189 13.94 2.73 -39.75
CA ASN A 189 13.86 1.92 -40.96
C ASN A 189 12.49 1.23 -41.10
N HIS A 190 11.90 0.75 -40.01
CA HIS A 190 10.58 0.10 -40.04
C HIS A 190 9.47 1.06 -40.47
N TYR A 191 9.39 2.23 -39.82
CA TYR A 191 8.34 3.22 -40.08
C TYR A 191 8.64 4.15 -41.26
N GLN A 192 9.86 4.09 -41.81
CA GLN A 192 10.35 4.95 -42.90
C GLN A 192 10.29 6.46 -42.55
N VAL A 193 10.69 6.78 -41.31
CA VAL A 193 10.73 8.15 -40.77
C VAL A 193 12.10 8.76 -41.06
N ASN A 194 12.18 10.06 -41.36
CA ASN A 194 13.47 10.73 -41.52
C ASN A 194 14.16 10.87 -40.16
N PRO A 195 15.46 10.52 -40.01
CA PRO A 195 16.19 10.67 -38.75
C PRO A 195 16.15 12.08 -38.14
N ARG A 196 15.89 13.14 -38.93
CA ARG A 196 15.74 14.52 -38.42
C ARG A 196 14.43 14.77 -37.66
N GLN A 197 13.50 13.82 -37.70
CA GLN A 197 12.19 13.93 -37.07
C GLN A 197 12.16 13.39 -35.64
N ILE A 198 13.27 12.87 -35.12
CA ILE A 198 13.39 12.29 -33.77
C ILE A 198 14.64 12.87 -33.09
#